data_AF-A0A2W5KLJ8-F1
#
_entry.id   AF-A0A2W5KLJ8-F1
#
_cell.length_a   1.000
_cell.length_b   1.000
_cell.length_c   1.000
_cell.angle_alpha   90.00
_cell.angle_beta   90.00
_cell.angle_gamma   90.00
#
_symmetry.space_group_name_H-M   'P 1'
#
loop_
_entity.id
_entity.type
_entity.pdbx_description
1 polymer ?
#
loop_
_entity_poly.entity_id
_entity_poly.type
_entity_poly.pdbx_seq_one_letter_code
_entity_poly.pdbx_strand_id
1 'polypeptide(L)' 'MHQFDDLMISEEENYALGIERTTGRKYVSVDVIDGDAVCALHYEISEDEFVRLLDDPAAGQALARRCRAGEEEARAFR' A
#
# COMPACT_ATOMS: atom_id res chain seq x y z
N MET A 1 13.27 -11.05 5.04
CA MET A 1 11.89 -10.89 5.49
C MET A 1 11.67 -9.40 5.59
N HIS A 2 10.76 -8.85 4.78
CA HIS A 2 10.45 -7.42 4.83
C HIS A 2 9.79 -7.07 6.16
N GLN A 3 10.08 -5.89 6.68
CA GLN A 3 9.45 -5.39 7.90
C GLN A 3 8.80 -4.06 7.60
N PHE A 4 7.48 -3.99 7.78
CA PHE A 4 6.66 -2.85 7.38
C PHE A 4 6.17 -2.08 8.60
N ASP A 5 6.25 -0.75 8.54
CA ASP A 5 5.66 0.16 9.51
C ASP A 5 4.62 1.04 8.84
N ASP A 6 3.37 0.85 9.24
CA ASP A 6 2.30 1.75 8.84
C ASP A 6 2.46 3.10 9.55
N LEU A 7 2.38 4.18 8.77
CA LEU A 7 2.44 5.55 9.26
C LEU A 7 1.08 6.25 9.15
N MET A 8 0.25 5.83 8.20
CA MET A 8 -1.12 6.30 8.02
C MET A 8 -1.99 5.11 7.67
N ILE A 9 -3.17 5.03 8.28
CA ILE A 9 -4.17 3.98 8.02
C ILE A 9 -5.47 4.69 7.65
N SER A 10 -6.04 4.30 6.51
CA SER A 10 -7.39 4.67 6.13
C SER A 10 -8.32 3.49 6.39
N GLU A 11 -9.05 3.54 7.51
CA GLU A 11 -10.00 2.47 7.86
C GLU A 11 -11.21 2.44 6.90
N GLU A 12 -11.66 3.61 6.43
CA GLU A 12 -12.79 3.72 5.50
C GLU A 12 -12.47 3.08 4.15
N GLU A 13 -11.24 3.24 3.68
CA GLU A 13 -10.80 2.78 2.35
C GLU A 13 -9.92 1.54 2.39
N ASN A 14 -9.68 1.02 3.59
CA ASN A 14 -8.97 -0.20 3.93
C ASN A 14 -7.57 -0.31 3.28
N TYR A 15 -6.78 0.76 3.39
CA TYR A 15 -5.38 0.78 2.95
C TYR A 15 -4.52 1.48 3.98
N ALA A 16 -3.21 1.21 3.97
CA ALA A 16 -2.24 1.96 4.75
C ALA A 16 -1.09 2.48 3.88
N LEU A 17 -0.41 3.51 4.36
CA LEU A 17 0.84 4.01 3.81
C LEU A 17 1.93 3.87 4.86
N GLY A 18 3.13 3.47 4.44
CA GLY A 18 4.20 3.23 5.40
C GLY A 18 5.61 3.19 4.81
N ILE A 19 6.52 2.71 5.64
CA ILE A 19 7.94 2.55 5.31
C ILE A 19 8.35 1.09 5.54
N GLU A 20 9.01 0.48 4.56
CA GLU A 20 9.71 -0.79 4.75
C GLU A 20 11.04 -0.51 5.47
N ARG A 21 11.20 -1.03 6.69
CA ARG A 21 12.30 -0.69 7.61
C ARG A 21 13.68 -1.08 7.09
N THR A 22 13.80 -2.13 6.29
CA THR A 22 15.10 -2.64 5.82
C THR A 22 15.73 -1.71 4.78
N THR A 23 14.91 -1.18 3.88
CA THR A 23 15.33 -0.41 2.70
C THR A 23 14.96 1.06 2.78
N GLY A 24 14.05 1.44 3.69
CA GLY A 24 13.50 2.79 3.80
C GLY A 24 12.48 3.14 2.72
N ARG A 25 12.16 2.20 1.81
CA ARG A 25 11.22 2.39 0.71
C ARG A 25 9.82 2.65 1.24
N LYS A 26 9.09 3.53 0.55
CA LYS A 26 7.70 3.84 0.87
C LYS A 26 6.78 2.81 0.23
N TYR A 27 5.66 2.55 0.89
CA TYR A 27 4.68 1.63 0.36
C TYR A 27 3.25 2.11 0.57
N VAL A 28 2.35 1.54 -0.24
CA VAL A 28 0.93 1.40 0.05
C VAL A 28 0.63 -0.07 0.31
N SER A 29 -0.13 -0.37 1.37
CA SER A 29 -0.63 -1.70 1.67
C SER A 29 -2.13 -1.78 1.47
N VAL A 30 -2.58 -2.92 0.96
CA VAL A 30 -4.01 -3.22 0.80
C VAL A 30 -4.28 -4.64 1.26
N ASP A 31 -5.42 -4.81 1.91
CA ASP A 31 -5.95 -6.13 2.18
C ASP A 31 -6.66 -6.67 0.93
N VAL A 32 -6.32 -7.89 0.55
CA VAL A 32 -6.98 -8.68 -0.48
C VAL A 32 -7.50 -9.98 0.12
N ILE A 33 -8.59 -10.49 -0.44
CA ILE A 33 -9.10 -11.81 -0.10
C ILE A 33 -8.48 -12.80 -1.07
N ASP A 34 -7.74 -13.77 -0.55
CA ASP A 34 -7.21 -14.91 -1.31
C ASP A 34 -7.82 -16.20 -0.74
N GLY A 35 -8.79 -16.76 -1.46
CA GLY A 35 -9.62 -17.84 -0.96
C GLY A 35 -10.42 -17.43 0.27
N ASP A 36 -10.16 -18.11 1.40
CA ASP A 36 -10.79 -17.83 2.70
C ASP A 36 -9.91 -16.97 3.63
N ALA A 37 -8.77 -16.48 3.15
CA ALA A 37 -7.82 -15.70 3.94
C ALA A 37 -7.80 -14.22 3.50
N VAL A 38 -7.56 -13.33 4.47
CA VAL A 38 -7.22 -11.93 4.20
C VAL A 38 -5.70 -11.81 4.24
N CYS A 39 -5.12 -11.34 3.13
CA CYS A 39 -3.69 -11.17 2.95
C CYS A 39 -3.39 -9.69 2.70
N ALA A 40 -2.42 -9.14 3.45
CA ALA A 40 -1.92 -7.80 3.20
C ALA A 40 -0.86 -7.83 2.09
N LEU A 41 -1.11 -7.12 1.00
CA LEU A 41 -0.16 -6.90 -0.09
C LEU A 41 0.46 -5.51 0.04
N HIS A 42 1.76 -5.41 -0.22
CA HIS A 42 2.54 -4.18 -0.11
C HIS A 42 3.10 -3.82 -1.47
N TYR A 43 2.93 -2.57 -1.89
CA TYR A 43 3.38 -2.05 -3.18
C TYR A 43 4.30 -0.86 -2.98
N GLU A 44 5.46 -0.87 -3.62
CA GLU A 44 6.42 0.23 -3.58
C GLU A 44 5.84 1.46 -4.26
N ILE A 45 5.99 2.61 -3.60
CA ILE A 45 5.64 3.92 -4.15
C ILE A 45 6.83 4.86 -4.01
N SER A 46 6.92 5.83 -4.90
CA SER A 46 7.91 6.90 -4.82
C SER A 46 7.64 7.82 -3.63
N GLU A 47 8.64 8.61 -3.23
CA GLU A 47 8.50 9.62 -2.18
C GLU A 47 7.45 10.69 -2.55
N ASP A 48 7.43 11.12 -3.82
CA ASP A 48 6.45 12.08 -4.33
C ASP A 48 5.02 11.52 -4.28
N GLU A 49 4.84 10.24 -4.64
CA GLU A 49 3.56 9.55 -4.47
C GLU A 49 3.18 9.50 -2.99
N PHE A 50 4.09 9.06 -2.11
CA PHE A 50 3.82 8.99 -0.67
C PHE A 50 3.32 10.32 -0.08
N VAL A 51 3.99 11.43 -0.39
CA VAL A 51 3.57 12.77 0.06
C VAL A 51 2.19 13.13 -0.51
N ARG A 52 1.94 12.86 -1.79
CA ARG A 52 0.64 13.14 -2.41
C ARG A 52 -0.49 12.34 -1.77
N LEU A 53 -0.27 11.05 -1.52
CA LEU A 53 -1.31 10.18 -0.98
C LEU A 53 -1.64 10.51 0.50
N LEU A 54 -0.71 11.13 1.23
CA LEU A 54 -0.98 11.67 2.58
C LEU A 54 -1.90 12.90 2.56
N ASP A 55 -1.83 13.71 1.51
CA ASP A 55 -2.61 14.96 1.38
C ASP A 55 -3.96 14.75 0.65
N ASP A 56 -4.02 13.76 -0.26
CA ASP A 56 -5.18 13.45 -1.09
C ASP A 56 -5.67 12.01 -0.84
N PRO A 57 -6.62 11.81 0.08
CA PRO A 57 -7.20 10.49 0.36
C PRO A 57 -7.86 9.83 -0.85
N ALA A 58 -8.39 10.62 -1.79
CA ALA A 58 -9.03 10.08 -2.99
C ALA A 58 -7.98 9.48 -3.96
N ALA A 59 -6.79 10.09 -4.04
CA ALA A 59 -5.67 9.48 -4.75
C ALA A 59 -5.22 8.16 -4.09
N GLY A 60 -5.18 8.10 -2.76
CA GLY A 60 -4.89 6.87 -2.01
C GLY A 60 -5.88 5.76 -2.29
N GLN A 61 -7.18 6.07 -2.23
CA GLN A 61 -8.26 5.15 -2.57
C GLN A 61 -8.14 4.65 -4.02
N ALA A 62 -7.86 5.54 -4.97
CA ALA A 62 -7.74 5.17 -6.37
C ALA A 62 -6.58 4.19 -6.61
N LEU A 63 -5.41 4.44 -6.00
CA LEU A 63 -4.28 3.53 -6.08
C LEU A 63 -4.59 2.18 -5.41
N ALA A 64 -5.16 2.21 -4.21
CA ALA A 64 -5.53 0.99 -3.48
C ALA A 64 -6.47 0.10 -4.29
N ARG A 65 -7.41 0.67 -5.04
CA ARG A 65 -8.29 -0.08 -5.96
C ARG A 65 -7.51 -0.76 -7.08
N ARG A 66 -6.56 -0.06 -7.71
CA ARG A 66 -5.69 -0.65 -8.77
C ARG A 66 -4.80 -1.77 -8.23
N CYS A 67 -4.25 -1.59 -7.03
CA CYS A 67 -3.49 -2.63 -6.34
C CYS A 67 -4.32 -3.90 -6.13
N ARG A 68 -5.54 -3.79 -5.58
CA ARG A 68 -6.45 -4.94 -5.38
C ARG A 68 -6.88 -5.61 -6.70
N ALA A 69 -6.94 -4.84 -7.78
CA ALA A 69 -7.23 -5.36 -9.12
C ALA A 69 -6.03 -6.08 -9.77
N GLY A 70 -4.85 -6.11 -9.12
CA GLY A 70 -3.63 -6.71 -9.65
C GLY A 70 -2.97 -5.87 -10.76
N GLU A 71 -3.34 -4.61 -10.91
CA GLU A 71 -2.81 -3.74 -11.97
C GLU A 71 -1.40 -3.20 -11.65
N GLU A 72 -1.00 -3.26 -10.38
CA GLU A 72 0.26 -2.70 -9.88
C GLU A 72 1.28 -3.78 -9.47
N GLU A 73 1.11 -5.02 -9.94
CA GLU A 73 1.97 -6.18 -9.63
C GLU A 73 3.48 -5.94 -9.81
N ALA A 74 3.86 -5.07 -10.77
CA ALA A 74 5.25 -4.72 -11.01
C ALA A 74 5.90 -3.98 -9.82
N ARG A 75 5.09 -3.37 -8.94
CA ARG A 75 5.53 -2.65 -7.74
C ARG A 75 5.46 -3.49 -6.47
N ALA A 76 4.89 -4.70 -6.53
CA ALA A 76 4.68 -5.52 -5.36
C ALA A 76 6.02 -5.92 -4.72
N PHE A 77 6.14 -5.75 -3.40
CA PHE A 77 7.28 -6.27 -2.65
C PHE A 77 7.25 -7.81 -2.70
N ARG A 78 8.33 -8.42 -3.18
CA ARG A 78 8.53 -9.88 -3.30
C ARG A 78 9.68 -10.36 -2.42
#